data_AF-A0A194QDL7-F1
#
_entry.id   AF-A0A194QDL7-F1
#
_cell.length_a   1.000
_cell.length_b   1.000
_cell.length_c   1.000
_cell.angle_alpha   90.00
_cell.angle_beta   90.00
_cell.angle_gamma   90.00
#
_symmetry.space_group_name_H-M   'P 1'
#
loop_
_entity.id
_entity.type
_entity.pdbx_description
1 polymer ?
#
loop_
_entity_poly.entity_id
_entity_poly.type
_entity_poly.pdbx_seq_one_letter_code
_entity_poly.pdbx_strand_id
1 'polypeptide(L)'
;MNTVGGQPNVGMQMPVAGPIMQQPSPQQMQPAMSQQTQQDKLDNISKVKTLMGSLRESLNMSLKTGAQILHQNHCIDSNPQKSLDNPVPRFDKNLEEFFSLCDQMELHLRTAMTCIQQAQSAAHYLPLTVNTSRLDSGPPTQDTQLTYPQYLNTVRLQISYAKDIHDTLVAAAQNISPTE
;
A
#
# COMPACT_ATOMS: atom_id res chain seq x y z
N MET A 1 -43.34 5.97 90.52
CA MET A 1 -42.35 6.89 89.91
C MET A 1 -42.37 6.66 88.40
N ASN A 2 -42.35 7.75 87.65
CA ASN A 2 -43.11 7.98 86.42
C ASN A 2 -42.73 7.18 85.16
N THR A 3 -43.75 7.10 84.31
CA THR A 3 -43.97 6.47 83.00
C THR A 3 -43.56 7.33 81.79
N VAL A 4 -43.20 6.64 80.68
CA VAL A 4 -43.48 6.95 79.23
C VAL A 4 -42.88 8.26 78.68
N GLY A 5 -42.33 8.42 77.47
CA GLY A 5 -42.25 7.71 76.19
C GLY A 5 -42.09 8.78 75.09
N GLY A 6 -41.46 8.49 73.93
CA GLY A 6 -41.47 9.39 72.76
C GLY A 6 -40.21 9.44 71.88
N GLN A 7 -40.32 8.87 70.67
CA GLN A 7 -39.52 9.14 69.44
C GLN A 7 -39.83 10.57 68.86
N PRO A 8 -39.27 11.05 67.72
CA PRO A 8 -38.14 10.60 66.86
C PRO A 8 -37.17 11.74 66.38
N ASN A 9 -36.10 11.35 65.65
CA ASN A 9 -35.53 11.90 64.38
C ASN A 9 -35.70 13.43 64.09
N VAL A 10 -34.72 14.25 63.70
CA VAL A 10 -33.75 14.23 62.58
C VAL A 10 -32.77 15.42 62.79
N GLY A 11 -31.53 15.39 62.29
CA GLY A 11 -30.71 16.61 62.25
C GLY A 11 -29.26 16.48 61.78
N MET A 12 -29.08 16.57 60.47
CA MET A 12 -27.82 16.60 59.70
C MET A 12 -26.80 17.65 60.18
N GLN A 13 -25.50 17.32 60.13
CA GLN A 13 -24.40 18.30 60.01
C GLN A 13 -23.16 17.62 59.39
N MET A 14 -22.70 18.14 58.25
CA MET A 14 -21.36 17.92 57.70
C MET A 14 -20.87 19.22 57.03
N PRO A 15 -19.58 19.60 57.13
CA PRO A 15 -19.08 20.89 56.67
C PRO A 15 -18.32 20.85 55.32
N VAL A 16 -18.50 21.95 54.54
CA VAL A 16 -17.54 22.83 53.81
C VAL A 16 -16.44 22.28 52.87
N ALA A 17 -16.38 22.88 51.65
CA ALA A 17 -15.23 23.37 50.84
C ALA A 17 -15.35 22.93 49.35
N GLY A 18 -15.70 23.78 48.37
CA GLY A 18 -14.85 24.76 47.68
C GLY A 18 -14.83 24.45 46.15
N PRO A 19 -14.94 25.43 45.23
CA PRO A 19 -15.04 25.15 43.78
C PRO A 19 -13.66 25.22 43.09
N ILE A 20 -13.28 24.18 42.34
CA ILE A 20 -12.16 24.22 41.39
C ILE A 20 -12.73 24.06 39.98
N MET A 21 -12.67 25.16 39.23
CA MET A 21 -13.01 25.25 37.82
C MET A 21 -11.80 24.72 37.02
N GLN A 22 -11.93 23.55 36.37
CA GLN A 22 -10.89 23.02 35.48
C GLN A 22 -11.04 23.61 34.07
N GLN A 23 -9.97 24.25 33.64
CA GLN A 23 -9.75 24.85 32.32
C GLN A 23 -9.31 23.74 31.34
N PRO A 24 -9.91 23.59 30.14
CA PRO A 24 -9.36 22.70 29.12
C PRO A 24 -8.20 23.38 28.39
N SER A 25 -7.03 22.76 28.43
CA SER A 25 -5.84 23.14 27.67
C SER A 25 -6.03 22.91 26.16
N PRO A 26 -5.50 23.77 25.26
CA PRO A 26 -5.47 23.51 23.84
C PRO A 26 -4.44 22.42 23.53
N GLN A 27 -4.91 21.25 23.09
CA GLN A 27 -4.04 20.19 22.60
C GLN A 27 -3.32 20.62 21.31
N GLN A 28 -2.03 20.34 21.32
CA GLN A 28 -1.06 20.58 20.27
C GLN A 28 -1.51 20.01 18.93
N MET A 29 -1.39 20.85 17.91
CA MET A 29 -1.44 20.50 16.51
C MET A 29 -0.23 19.60 16.19
N GLN A 30 -0.43 18.27 16.19
CA GLN A 30 0.53 17.35 15.59
C GLN A 30 0.41 17.45 14.06
N PRO A 31 1.53 17.57 13.31
CA PRO A 31 1.48 17.53 11.85
C PRO A 31 1.00 16.14 11.43
N ALA A 32 -0.12 16.10 10.73
CA ALA A 32 -0.69 14.90 10.16
C ALA A 32 0.33 14.20 9.26
N MET A 33 0.67 12.96 9.62
CA MET A 33 1.46 12.04 8.82
C MET A 33 0.87 11.91 7.41
N SER A 34 1.53 12.50 6.43
CA SER A 34 1.37 12.25 5.00
C SER A 34 1.97 10.90 4.56
N GLN A 35 2.08 9.93 5.46
CA GLN A 35 2.97 8.77 5.29
C GLN A 35 2.31 7.51 4.72
N GLN A 36 0.99 7.48 4.52
CA GLN A 36 0.33 6.23 4.08
C GLN A 36 0.37 6.00 2.56
N THR A 37 0.32 7.03 1.71
CA THR A 37 0.36 6.83 0.24
C THR A 37 1.76 6.46 -0.27
N GLN A 38 2.81 6.69 0.52
CA GLN A 38 4.18 6.29 0.18
C GLN A 38 4.45 4.80 0.42
N GLN A 39 3.63 4.14 1.25
CA GLN A 39 3.92 2.78 1.72
C GLN A 39 3.70 1.71 0.64
N ASP A 40 2.67 1.83 -0.20
CA ASP A 40 2.46 0.92 -1.36
C ASP A 40 3.54 1.09 -2.44
N LYS A 41 4.01 2.33 -2.67
CA LYS A 41 5.09 2.63 -3.62
C LYS A 41 6.43 2.05 -3.16
N LEU A 42 6.63 1.97 -1.85
CA LEU A 42 7.84 1.42 -1.24
C LEU A 42 7.85 -0.11 -1.20
N ASP A 43 6.72 -0.80 -1.35
CA ASP A 43 6.67 -2.25 -1.26
C ASP A 43 7.34 -2.95 -2.46
N ASN A 44 6.97 -2.61 -3.69
CA ASN A 44 7.54 -3.25 -4.88
C ASN A 44 9.05 -2.98 -5.05
N ILE A 45 9.49 -1.74 -4.80
CA ILE A 45 10.92 -1.40 -4.87
C ILE A 45 11.71 -2.09 -3.75
N SER A 46 11.15 -2.19 -2.54
CA SER A 46 11.80 -2.90 -1.44
C SER A 46 11.90 -4.40 -1.72
N LYS A 47 10.87 -5.01 -2.31
CA LYS A 47 10.90 -6.41 -2.77
C LYS A 47 12.02 -6.66 -3.77
N VAL A 48 12.18 -5.80 -4.78
CA VAL A 48 13.30 -5.90 -5.74
C VAL A 48 14.65 -5.82 -5.03
N LYS A 49 14.82 -4.90 -4.08
CA LYS A 49 16.05 -4.78 -3.29
C LYS A 49 16.36 -6.03 -2.48
N THR A 50 15.34 -6.68 -1.90
CA THR A 50 15.51 -7.96 -1.21
C THR A 50 15.92 -9.07 -2.18
N LEU A 51 15.30 -9.13 -3.36
CA LEU A 51 15.59 -10.14 -4.38
C LEU A 51 17.01 -10.04 -4.97
N MET A 52 17.61 -8.85 -4.96
CA MET A 52 18.99 -8.64 -5.43
C MET A 52 20.01 -9.59 -4.74
N GLY A 53 19.81 -9.87 -3.45
CA GLY A 53 20.68 -10.80 -2.71
C GLY A 53 20.57 -12.22 -3.27
N SER A 54 19.35 -12.75 -3.34
CA SER A 54 19.06 -14.08 -3.87
C SER A 54 19.49 -14.23 -5.33
N LEU A 55 19.31 -13.19 -6.16
CA LEU A 55 19.76 -13.19 -7.56
C LEU A 55 21.28 -13.36 -7.66
N ARG A 56 22.03 -12.64 -6.83
CA ARG A 56 23.50 -12.72 -6.80
C ARG A 56 23.96 -14.12 -6.37
N GLU A 57 23.30 -14.70 -5.37
CA GLU A 57 23.60 -16.05 -4.88
C GLU A 57 23.29 -17.11 -5.94
N SER A 58 22.11 -17.06 -6.56
CA SER A 58 21.68 -17.99 -7.61
C SER A 58 22.61 -17.93 -8.83
N LEU A 59 23.05 -16.74 -9.26
CA LEU A 59 24.05 -16.58 -10.32
C LEU A 59 25.39 -17.22 -9.92
N ASN A 60 25.84 -16.99 -8.69
CA ASN A 60 27.09 -17.57 -8.20
C ASN A 60 27.03 -19.11 -8.18
N MET A 61 25.91 -19.67 -7.73
CA MET A 61 25.67 -21.11 -7.73
C MET A 61 25.64 -21.69 -9.13
N SER A 62 24.95 -21.03 -10.06
CA SER A 62 24.92 -21.42 -11.48
C SER A 62 26.34 -21.51 -12.05
N LEU A 63 27.16 -20.47 -11.84
CA LEU A 63 28.55 -20.45 -12.31
C LEU A 63 29.41 -21.54 -11.67
N LYS A 64 29.30 -21.75 -10.36
CA LYS A 64 30.03 -22.82 -9.65
C LYS A 64 29.67 -24.20 -10.17
N THR A 65 28.39 -24.48 -10.35
CA THR A 65 27.90 -25.76 -10.86
C THR A 65 28.32 -25.98 -12.31
N GLY A 66 28.27 -24.95 -13.16
CA GLY A 66 28.79 -25.03 -14.53
C GLY A 66 30.30 -25.33 -14.57
N ALA A 67 31.09 -24.67 -13.73
CA ALA A 67 32.52 -24.95 -13.62
C ALA A 67 32.82 -26.37 -13.14
N GLN A 68 32.02 -26.90 -12.20
CA GLN A 68 32.13 -28.29 -11.74
C GLN A 68 31.83 -29.29 -12.86
N ILE A 69 30.82 -29.04 -13.70
CA ILE A 69 30.51 -29.90 -14.85
C ILE A 69 31.66 -29.91 -15.84
N LEU A 70 32.22 -28.74 -16.19
CA LEU A 70 33.37 -28.66 -17.09
C LEU A 70 34.59 -29.41 -16.55
N HIS A 71 34.87 -29.28 -15.26
CA HIS A 71 35.97 -29.98 -14.62
C HIS A 71 35.72 -31.51 -14.57
N GLN A 72 34.50 -31.93 -14.28
CA GLN A 72 34.11 -33.34 -14.29
C GLN A 72 34.29 -33.95 -15.69
N ASN A 73 33.84 -33.25 -16.74
CA ASN A 73 34.03 -33.69 -18.12
C ASN A 73 35.51 -33.87 -18.47
N HIS A 74 36.36 -32.90 -18.10
CA HIS A 74 37.81 -33.01 -18.32
C HIS A 74 38.44 -34.22 -17.58
N CYS A 75 37.99 -34.52 -16.36
CA CYS A 75 38.46 -35.67 -15.60
C CYS A 75 38.01 -37.01 -16.21
N ILE A 76 36.78 -37.07 -16.77
CA ILE A 76 36.27 -38.23 -17.51
C ILE A 76 37.17 -38.51 -18.72
N ASP A 77 37.48 -37.46 -19.49
CA ASP A 77 38.30 -37.56 -20.71
C ASP A 77 39.75 -37.96 -20.39
N SER A 78 40.30 -37.45 -19.29
CA SER A 78 41.70 -37.67 -18.92
C SER A 78 41.94 -39.01 -18.19
N ASN A 79 40.96 -39.52 -17.44
CA ASN A 79 41.06 -40.79 -16.72
C ASN A 79 39.67 -41.41 -16.40
N PRO A 80 39.07 -42.16 -17.34
CA PRO A 80 37.66 -42.61 -17.24
C PRO A 80 37.38 -43.56 -16.06
N GLN A 81 38.41 -44.24 -15.52
CA GLN A 81 38.29 -45.15 -14.37
C GLN A 81 37.95 -44.46 -13.04
N LYS A 82 38.16 -43.14 -12.89
CA LYS A 82 37.88 -42.40 -11.64
C LYS A 82 36.46 -41.80 -11.56
N SER A 83 35.67 -41.87 -12.63
CA SER A 83 34.48 -41.01 -12.76
C SER A 83 33.14 -41.64 -12.39
N LEU A 84 33.07 -42.93 -12.03
CA LEU A 84 31.78 -43.61 -11.90
C LEU A 84 30.93 -43.18 -10.68
N ASP A 85 31.51 -42.52 -9.68
CA ASP A 85 30.86 -42.30 -8.37
C ASP A 85 30.41 -40.85 -8.10
N ASN A 86 30.67 -39.91 -9.01
CA ASN A 86 30.42 -38.50 -8.72
C ASN A 86 29.02 -38.07 -9.21
N PRO A 87 28.14 -37.54 -8.33
CA PRO A 87 26.81 -37.10 -8.75
C PRO A 87 26.90 -35.97 -9.77
N VAL A 88 26.03 -36.01 -10.78
CA VAL A 88 25.93 -34.98 -11.82
C VAL A 88 25.40 -33.69 -11.19
N PRO A 89 26.16 -32.58 -11.25
CA PRO A 89 25.70 -31.29 -10.73
C PRO A 89 24.44 -30.82 -11.47
N ARG A 90 23.39 -30.41 -10.74
CA ARG A 90 22.10 -29.98 -11.33
C ARG A 90 22.10 -28.53 -11.79
N PHE A 91 22.82 -28.27 -12.87
CA PHE A 91 22.93 -26.91 -13.45
C PHE A 91 21.59 -26.34 -13.90
N ASP A 92 20.72 -27.15 -14.52
CA ASP A 92 19.41 -26.71 -15.01
C ASP A 92 18.55 -26.11 -13.89
N LYS A 93 18.58 -26.72 -12.71
CA LYS A 93 17.84 -26.23 -11.53
C LYS A 93 18.34 -24.86 -11.08
N ASN A 94 19.65 -24.62 -11.09
CA ASN A 94 20.21 -23.34 -10.68
C ASN A 94 19.85 -22.24 -11.70
N LEU A 95 19.83 -22.56 -13.00
CA LEU A 95 19.38 -21.62 -14.03
C LEU A 95 17.88 -21.32 -13.90
N GLU A 96 17.05 -22.34 -13.67
CA GLU A 96 15.61 -22.16 -13.46
C GLU A 96 15.34 -21.21 -12.28
N GLU A 97 16.06 -21.37 -11.17
CA GLU A 97 15.98 -20.47 -10.02
C GLU A 97 16.43 -19.04 -10.38
N PHE A 98 17.52 -18.89 -11.13
CA PHE A 98 18.01 -17.58 -11.57
C PHE A 98 16.98 -16.85 -12.45
N PHE A 99 16.40 -17.54 -13.43
CA PHE A 99 15.39 -16.95 -14.30
C PHE A 99 14.09 -16.64 -13.56
N SER A 100 13.66 -17.51 -12.64
CA SER A 100 12.49 -17.22 -11.80
C SER A 100 12.66 -15.96 -10.95
N LEU A 101 13.87 -15.70 -10.44
CA LEU A 101 14.18 -14.47 -9.72
C LEU A 101 14.16 -13.23 -10.64
N CYS A 102 14.70 -13.35 -11.85
CA CYS A 102 14.61 -12.29 -12.87
C CYS A 102 13.15 -11.94 -13.19
N ASP A 103 12.30 -12.94 -13.44
CA ASP A 103 10.88 -12.76 -13.76
C ASP A 103 10.15 -12.05 -12.61
N GLN A 104 10.43 -12.45 -11.37
CA GLN A 104 9.82 -11.83 -10.20
C GLN A 104 10.27 -10.37 -10.02
N MET A 105 11.55 -10.07 -10.25
CA MET A 105 12.07 -8.70 -10.22
C MET A 105 11.45 -7.85 -11.33
N GLU A 106 11.33 -8.39 -12.54
CA GLU A 106 10.69 -7.71 -13.67
C GLU A 106 9.24 -7.35 -13.35
N LEU A 107 8.47 -8.30 -12.80
CA LEU A 107 7.09 -8.07 -12.39
C LEU A 107 6.97 -6.91 -11.39
N HIS A 108 7.81 -6.90 -10.35
CA HIS A 108 7.80 -5.82 -9.36
C HIS A 108 8.20 -4.47 -9.96
N LEU A 109 9.18 -4.43 -10.85
CA LEU A 109 9.60 -3.20 -11.53
C LEU A 109 8.51 -2.65 -12.46
N ARG A 110 7.86 -3.51 -13.26
CA ARG A 110 6.73 -3.12 -14.12
C ARG A 110 5.55 -2.59 -13.28
N THR A 111 5.27 -3.25 -12.16
CA THR A 111 4.22 -2.82 -11.23
C THR A 111 4.55 -1.46 -10.63
N ALA A 112 5.79 -1.26 -10.15
CA ALA A 112 6.23 0.02 -9.58
C ALA A 112 6.13 1.17 -10.60
N MET A 113 6.51 0.92 -11.87
CA MET A 113 6.38 1.90 -12.95
C MET A 113 4.92 2.30 -13.17
N THR A 114 4.02 1.31 -13.21
CA THR A 114 2.57 1.55 -13.36
C THR A 114 2.02 2.38 -12.20
N CYS A 115 2.39 2.07 -10.96
CA CYS A 115 1.98 2.86 -9.79
C CYS A 115 2.49 4.29 -9.83
N ILE A 116 3.74 4.51 -10.28
CA ILE A 116 4.30 5.86 -10.47
C ILE A 116 3.47 6.65 -11.49
N GLN A 117 3.20 6.04 -12.65
CA GLN A 117 2.45 6.68 -13.72
C GLN A 117 0.99 6.96 -13.31
N GLN A 118 0.37 6.06 -12.56
CA GLN A 118 -0.96 6.26 -11.99
C GLN A 118 -0.97 7.43 -11.01
N ALA A 119 0.02 7.53 -10.11
CA ALA A 119 0.11 8.63 -9.17
C ALA A 119 0.33 9.99 -9.86
N GLN A 120 1.17 10.04 -10.90
CA GLN A 120 1.36 11.25 -11.71
C GLN A 120 0.08 11.67 -12.43
N SER A 121 -0.63 10.70 -13.02
CA SER A 121 -1.90 10.94 -13.70
C SER A 121 -2.96 11.44 -12.72
N ALA A 122 -3.08 10.81 -11.54
CA ALA A 122 -4.00 11.23 -10.50
C ALA A 122 -3.74 12.68 -10.07
N ALA A 123 -2.48 13.05 -9.84
CA ALA A 123 -2.09 14.41 -9.47
C ALA A 123 -2.38 15.44 -10.59
N HIS A 124 -2.30 15.03 -11.86
CA HIS A 124 -2.57 15.91 -13.00
C HIS A 124 -4.06 16.17 -13.21
N TYR A 125 -4.88 15.13 -13.16
CA TYR A 125 -6.32 15.23 -13.45
C TYR A 125 -7.16 15.60 -12.21
N LEU A 126 -6.64 15.37 -11.01
CA LEU A 126 -7.28 15.72 -9.76
C LEU A 126 -6.22 16.17 -8.73
N PRO A 127 -5.93 17.48 -8.62
CA PRO A 127 -4.90 18.02 -7.73
C PRO A 127 -5.37 18.05 -6.25
N LEU A 128 -6.05 17.00 -5.81
CA LEU A 128 -6.49 16.78 -4.43
C LEU A 128 -5.84 15.52 -3.91
N THR A 129 -5.37 15.56 -2.67
CA THR A 129 -4.76 14.38 -2.05
C THR A 129 -5.86 13.42 -1.65
N VAL A 130 -5.78 12.15 -2.09
CA VAL A 130 -6.75 11.12 -1.70
C VAL A 130 -6.17 10.27 -0.59
N ASN A 131 -6.86 10.19 0.54
CA ASN A 131 -6.54 9.24 1.59
C ASN A 131 -7.27 7.91 1.31
N THR A 132 -6.54 6.95 0.75
CA THR A 132 -7.05 5.62 0.37
C THR A 132 -7.35 4.72 1.56
N SER A 133 -6.72 4.95 2.71
CA SER A 133 -6.91 4.15 3.94
C SER A 133 -8.18 4.53 4.70
N ARG A 134 -8.69 5.75 4.51
CA ARG A 134 -9.86 6.26 5.23
C ARG A 134 -11.15 5.98 4.44
N LEU A 135 -11.87 4.95 4.87
CA LEU A 135 -13.17 4.55 4.33
C LEU A 135 -14.35 5.33 4.95
N ASP A 136 -14.12 6.06 6.03
CA ASP A 136 -15.15 6.86 6.69
C ASP A 136 -15.50 8.11 5.87
N SER A 137 -16.79 8.42 5.80
CA SER A 137 -17.34 9.56 5.04
C SER A 137 -17.46 10.84 5.88
N GLY A 138 -16.71 10.93 6.98
CA GLY A 138 -16.70 12.09 7.85
C GLY A 138 -16.30 13.40 7.15
N PRO A 139 -16.57 14.54 7.80
CA PRO A 139 -16.28 15.86 7.22
C PRO A 139 -14.81 15.98 6.82
N PRO A 140 -14.51 16.70 5.71
CA PRO A 140 -13.15 16.89 5.25
C PRO A 140 -12.32 17.53 6.37
N THR A 141 -11.22 16.88 6.72
CA THR A 141 -10.31 17.38 7.78
C THR A 141 -9.45 18.54 7.29
N GLN A 142 -9.27 18.67 5.98
CA GLN A 142 -8.59 19.76 5.29
C GLN A 142 -9.21 19.98 3.91
N ASP A 143 -9.31 21.24 3.45
CA ASP A 143 -9.89 21.62 2.15
C ASP A 143 -9.21 20.95 0.94
N THR A 144 -7.99 20.46 1.09
CA THR A 144 -7.17 19.89 0.01
C THR A 144 -7.09 18.36 0.01
N GLN A 145 -7.83 17.68 0.91
CA GLN A 145 -7.76 16.23 1.08
C GLN A 145 -9.14 15.56 1.01
N LEU A 146 -9.26 14.54 0.15
CA LEU A 146 -10.46 13.73 -0.02
C LEU A 146 -10.31 12.37 0.67
N THR A 147 -11.39 11.87 1.25
CA THR A 147 -11.49 10.44 1.61
C THR A 147 -11.73 9.58 0.37
N TYR A 148 -11.48 8.28 0.45
CA TYR A 148 -11.68 7.39 -0.69
C TYR A 148 -13.13 7.39 -1.22
N PRO A 149 -14.19 7.35 -0.37
CA PRO A 149 -15.57 7.49 -0.83
C PRO A 149 -15.86 8.84 -1.50
N GLN A 150 -15.31 9.94 -0.96
CA GLN A 150 -15.47 11.28 -1.55
C GLN A 150 -14.81 11.34 -2.93
N TYR A 151 -13.60 10.80 -3.06
CA TYR A 151 -12.93 10.66 -4.35
C TYR A 151 -13.78 9.90 -5.37
N LEU A 152 -14.33 8.74 -5.00
CA LEU A 152 -15.20 7.98 -5.90
C LEU A 152 -16.44 8.77 -6.33
N ASN A 153 -17.05 9.51 -5.41
CA ASN A 153 -18.19 10.38 -5.74
C ASN A 153 -17.79 11.51 -6.70
N THR A 154 -16.65 12.17 -6.46
CA THR A 154 -16.11 13.18 -7.38
C THR A 154 -15.89 12.61 -8.77
N VAL A 155 -15.25 11.43 -8.88
CA VAL A 155 -15.00 10.78 -10.18
C VAL A 155 -16.31 10.44 -10.89
N ARG A 156 -17.30 9.88 -10.18
CA ARG A 156 -18.63 9.59 -10.77
C ARG A 156 -19.32 10.85 -11.29
N LEU A 157 -19.24 11.95 -10.55
CA LEU A 157 -19.82 13.22 -10.96
C LEU A 157 -19.14 13.78 -12.21
N GLN A 158 -17.80 13.75 -12.26
CA GLN A 158 -17.04 14.17 -13.45
C GLN A 158 -17.40 13.32 -14.69
N ILE A 159 -17.57 12.01 -14.53
CA ILE A 159 -18.02 11.13 -15.61
C ILE A 159 -19.43 11.52 -16.08
N SER A 160 -20.36 11.78 -15.14
CA SER A 160 -21.72 12.21 -15.48
C SER A 160 -21.71 13.51 -16.28
N TYR A 161 -20.96 14.52 -15.82
CA TYR A 161 -20.86 15.80 -16.53
C TYR A 161 -20.25 15.65 -17.92
N ALA A 162 -19.20 14.85 -18.07
CA ALA A 162 -18.61 14.58 -19.38
C ALA A 162 -19.63 13.90 -20.32
N LYS A 163 -20.42 12.94 -19.79
CA LYS A 163 -21.49 12.28 -20.54
C LYS A 163 -22.59 13.27 -20.95
N ASP A 164 -23.04 14.14 -20.04
CA ASP A 164 -24.10 15.10 -20.34
C ASP A 164 -23.67 16.11 -21.40
N ILE A 165 -22.40 16.57 -21.35
CA ILE A 165 -21.81 17.43 -22.39
C ILE A 165 -21.77 16.68 -23.73
N HIS A 166 -21.28 15.43 -23.72
CA HIS A 166 -21.25 14.59 -24.93
C HIS A 166 -22.65 14.42 -25.54
N ASP A 167 -23.63 14.04 -24.73
CA ASP A 167 -25.00 13.78 -25.20
C ASP A 167 -25.64 15.07 -25.77
N THR A 168 -25.37 16.22 -25.13
CA THR A 168 -25.78 17.53 -25.63
C THR A 168 -25.15 17.86 -26.98
N LEU A 169 -23.84 17.62 -27.13
CA LEU A 169 -23.12 17.85 -28.39
C LEU A 169 -23.60 16.91 -29.50
N VAL A 170 -23.87 15.64 -29.20
CA VAL A 170 -24.42 14.67 -30.16
C VAL A 170 -25.82 15.10 -30.61
N ALA A 171 -26.70 15.49 -29.68
CA ALA A 171 -28.03 15.97 -29.99
C ALA A 171 -27.98 17.24 -30.86
N ALA A 172 -27.08 18.18 -30.54
CA ALA A 172 -26.86 19.35 -31.37
C ALA A 172 -26.39 18.94 -32.79
N ALA A 173 -25.37 18.09 -32.89
CA ALA A 173 -24.81 17.62 -34.16
C ALA A 173 -25.85 16.92 -35.08
N GLN A 174 -26.78 16.17 -34.51
CA GLN A 174 -27.87 15.54 -35.26
C GLN A 174 -28.89 16.57 -35.78
N ASN A 175 -29.11 17.67 -35.06
CA ASN A 175 -30.00 18.74 -35.50
C ASN A 175 -29.40 19.61 -36.62
N ILE A 176 -28.08 19.67 -36.74
CA ILE A 176 -27.37 20.43 -37.81
C ILE A 176 -26.93 19.56 -39.00
N SER A 177 -26.99 18.23 -38.90
CA SER A 177 -26.68 17.34 -40.04
C SER A 177 -27.86 17.38 -41.02
N PRO A 178 -27.68 17.87 -42.26
CA PRO A 178 -28.78 17.95 -43.22
C PRO A 178 -29.27 16.54 -43.55
N THR A 179 -30.57 16.32 -43.45
CA THR A 179 -31.24 15.15 -44.02
C THR A 179 -31.20 15.29 -45.55
N GLU A 180 -30.21 14.67 -46.20
CA GLU A 180 -30.32 14.26 -47.61
C GLU A 180 -31.12 12.96 -47.72
#